data_AF-A0A2S7RUC7-F1
#
_entry.id   AF-A0A2S7RUC7-F1
#
_cell.length_a   1.000
_cell.length_b   1.000
_cell.length_c   1.000
_cell.angle_alpha   90.00
_cell.angle_beta   90.00
_cell.angle_gamma   90.00
#
_symmetry.space_group_name_H-M   'P 1'
#
loop_
_entity.id
_entity.type
_entity.pdbx_description
1 polymer ?
#
loop_
_entity_poly.entity_id
_entity_poly.type
_entity_poly.pdbx_seq_one_letter_code
_entity_poly.pdbx_strand_id
1 'polypeptide(L)'
;MNELITKVEEWAKEKGLEKADSSKQMLKTVEEVGEVAAALARKDESALRDGIGDVVVTLINLAMQNDMDLYECLNQAYAEIKGRTGRMVDGVFVKSEDL
;
A
#
# COMPACT_ATOMS: atom_id res chain seq x y z
N MET A 1 -7.27 -10.71 6.82
CA MET A 1 -7.01 -9.55 5.94
C MET A 1 -8.29 -8.81 5.68
N ASN A 2 -9.32 -9.45 5.11
CA ASN A 2 -10.61 -8.83 4.81
C ASN A 2 -11.26 -8.16 6.04
N GLU A 3 -11.26 -8.81 7.21
CA GLU A 3 -11.82 -8.20 8.44
C GLU A 3 -11.10 -6.90 8.86
N LEU A 4 -9.78 -6.82 8.68
CA LEU A 4 -9.03 -5.62 9.05
C LEU A 4 -9.23 -4.49 8.03
N ILE A 5 -9.30 -4.83 6.73
CA ILE A 5 -9.64 -3.87 5.67
C ILE A 5 -11.00 -3.25 5.95
N THR A 6 -12.02 -4.07 6.23
CA THR A 6 -13.37 -3.58 6.57
C THR A 6 -13.37 -2.65 7.77
N LYS A 7 -12.62 -2.95 8.84
CA LYS A 7 -12.51 -2.06 10.01
C LYS A 7 -11.90 -0.69 9.67
N VAL A 8 -10.92 -0.65 8.76
CA VAL A 8 -10.32 0.60 8.28
C VAL A 8 -11.31 1.39 7.44
N GLU A 9 -12.05 0.73 6.53
CA GLU A 9 -13.10 1.37 5.72
C GLU A 9 -14.23 1.93 6.58
N GLU A 10 -14.67 1.18 7.59
CA GLU A 10 -15.68 1.63 8.57
C GLU A 10 -15.19 2.88 9.31
N TRP A 11 -13.97 2.83 9.84
CA TRP A 11 -13.34 4.00 10.48
C TRP A 11 -13.25 5.19 9.52
N ALA A 12 -12.89 4.96 8.25
CA ALA A 12 -12.77 6.02 7.26
C ALA A 12 -14.15 6.65 6.92
N LYS A 13 -15.20 5.83 6.81
CA LYS A 13 -16.60 6.27 6.63
C LYS A 13 -17.09 7.07 7.83
N GLU A 14 -16.76 6.66 9.05
CA GLU A 14 -17.08 7.43 10.27
C GLU A 14 -16.44 8.82 10.28
N LYS A 15 -15.31 9.00 9.58
CA LYS A 15 -14.61 10.28 9.44
C LYS A 15 -14.99 11.06 8.18
N GLY A 16 -15.87 10.53 7.34
CA GLY A 16 -16.26 11.17 6.07
C GLY A 16 -15.15 11.15 5.02
N LEU A 17 -14.13 10.31 5.17
CA LEU A 17 -12.99 10.24 4.25
C LEU A 17 -13.36 9.62 2.91
N GLU A 18 -14.42 8.82 2.84
CA GLU A 18 -14.94 8.25 1.59
C GLU A 18 -15.40 9.32 0.59
N LYS A 19 -15.76 10.52 1.08
CA LYS A 19 -16.16 11.67 0.27
C LYS A 19 -15.04 12.67 0.01
N ALA A 20 -13.85 12.43 0.57
CA ALA A 20 -12.72 13.34 0.41
C ALA A 20 -12.12 13.23 -1.00
N ASP A 21 -11.41 14.27 -1.41
CA ASP A 21 -10.71 14.32 -2.70
C ASP A 21 -9.57 13.29 -2.72
N SER A 22 -9.66 12.33 -3.64
CA SER A 22 -8.70 11.22 -3.77
C SER A 22 -7.30 11.69 -4.12
N SER A 23 -7.14 12.86 -4.75
CA SER A 23 -5.83 13.45 -5.00
C SER A 23 -5.13 13.85 -3.69
N LYS A 24 -5.89 14.29 -2.68
CA LYS A 24 -5.35 14.61 -1.34
C LYS A 24 -5.00 13.36 -0.57
N GLN A 25 -5.80 12.30 -0.72
CA GLN A 25 -5.47 11.02 -0.13
C GLN A 25 -4.19 10.44 -0.73
N MET A 26 -3.97 10.59 -2.04
CA MET A 26 -2.71 10.19 -2.67
C MET A 26 -1.50 10.95 -2.11
N LEU A 27 -1.65 12.25 -1.79
CA LEU A 27 -0.59 13.00 -1.11
C LEU A 27 -0.26 12.39 0.26
N LYS A 28 -1.27 11.95 1.01
CA LYS A 28 -1.06 11.26 2.29
C LYS A 28 -0.37 9.91 2.10
N THR A 29 -0.74 9.12 1.09
CA THR A 29 -0.01 7.88 0.76
C THR A 29 1.48 8.15 0.46
N VAL A 30 1.80 9.21 -0.29
CA VAL A 30 3.20 9.59 -0.56
C VAL A 30 3.94 10.00 0.72
N GLU A 31 3.27 10.71 1.63
CA GLU A 31 3.80 11.06 2.96
C GLU A 31 4.19 9.79 3.74
N GLU A 32 3.29 8.80 3.86
CA GLU A 32 3.58 7.55 4.60
C GLU A 32 4.72 6.74 3.98
N VAL A 33 4.81 6.72 2.64
CA VAL A 33 5.96 6.10 1.94
C VAL A 33 7.26 6.83 2.30
N GLY A 34 7.21 8.16 2.46
CA GLY A 34 8.34 8.96 2.94
C GLY A 34 8.74 8.60 4.37
N GLU A 35 7.79 8.32 5.25
CA GLU A 35 8.06 7.87 6.62
C GLU A 35 8.74 6.50 6.65
N VAL A 36 8.28 5.55 5.81
CA VAL A 36 8.94 4.25 5.61
C VAL A 36 10.40 4.43 5.18
N ALA A 37 10.65 5.31 4.20
CA ALA A 37 12.00 5.59 3.72
C ALA A 37 12.88 6.20 4.83
N ALA A 38 12.34 7.13 5.62
CA ALA A 38 13.04 7.74 6.74
C ALA A 38 13.36 6.72 7.84
N ALA A 39 12.43 5.82 8.17
CA ALA A 39 12.62 4.77 9.16
C ALA A 39 13.71 3.77 8.74
N LEU A 40 13.72 3.35 7.47
CA LEU A 40 14.79 2.52 6.90
C LEU A 40 16.16 3.19 7.01
N ALA A 41 16.27 4.47 6.63
CA ALA A 41 17.51 5.22 6.70
C ALA A 41 18.06 5.35 8.14
N ARG A 42 17.16 5.37 9.13
CA ARG A 42 17.48 5.48 10.55
C ARG A 42 17.65 4.13 11.26
N LYS A 43 17.36 3.00 10.58
CA LYS A 43 17.32 1.66 11.17
C LYS A 43 16.35 1.58 12.36
N ASP A 44 15.23 2.30 12.27
CA ASP A 44 14.19 2.31 13.29
C ASP A 44 13.11 1.28 12.94
N GLU A 45 13.21 0.09 13.54
CA GLU A 45 12.28 -1.01 13.28
C GLU A 45 10.84 -0.70 13.72
N SER A 46 10.68 0.09 14.79
CA SER A 46 9.35 0.44 15.30
C SER A 46 8.65 1.40 14.33
N ALA A 47 9.33 2.46 13.93
CA ALA A 47 8.81 3.41 12.95
C ALA A 47 8.60 2.76 11.58
N LEU A 48 9.47 1.82 11.21
CA LEU A 48 9.31 1.08 9.95
C LEU A 48 8.02 0.25 9.95
N ARG A 49 7.73 -0.44 11.06
CA ARG A 49 6.51 -1.24 11.19
C ARG A 49 5.26 -0.37 11.15
N ASP A 50 5.30 0.79 11.79
CA ASP A 50 4.22 1.78 11.82
C ASP A 50 3.94 2.34 10.42
N GLY A 51 4.95 2.90 9.77
CA GLY A 51 4.82 3.49 8.43
C GLY A 51 4.38 2.48 7.36
N ILE A 52 4.80 1.21 7.43
CA ILE A 52 4.28 0.17 6.53
C ILE A 52 2.76 -0.02 6.74
N GLY A 53 2.30 0.01 7.98
CA GLY A 53 0.88 -0.05 8.32
C GLY A 53 0.12 1.15 7.76
N ASP A 54 0.65 2.36 7.94
CA ASP A 54 0.02 3.60 7.50
C ASP A 54 -0.05 3.71 5.97
N VAL A 55 0.98 3.22 5.25
CA VAL A 55 0.90 3.07 3.78
C VAL A 55 -0.29 2.19 3.41
N VAL A 56 -0.51 1.06 4.09
CA VAL A 56 -1.65 0.18 3.79
C VAL A 56 -2.98 0.86 4.13
N VAL A 57 -3.09 1.53 5.28
CA VAL A 57 -4.31 2.28 5.66
C VAL A 57 -4.65 3.34 4.62
N THR A 58 -3.65 4.11 4.17
CA THR A 58 -3.89 5.17 3.17
C THR A 58 -4.25 4.60 1.80
N LEU A 59 -3.74 3.43 1.42
CA LEU A 59 -4.14 2.71 0.22
C LEU A 59 -5.56 2.14 0.30
N ILE A 60 -5.99 1.63 1.47
CA ILE A 60 -7.40 1.22 1.68
C ILE A 60 -8.32 2.42 1.44
N ASN A 61 -8.02 3.56 2.06
CA ASN A 61 -8.83 4.77 1.90
C ASN A 61 -8.83 5.27 0.45
N LEU A 62 -7.69 5.23 -0.23
CA LEU A 62 -7.57 5.64 -1.63
C LEU A 62 -8.41 4.73 -2.54
N ALA A 63 -8.37 3.42 -2.34
CA ALA A 63 -9.21 2.47 -3.09
C ALA A 63 -10.70 2.78 -2.87
N MET A 64 -11.11 2.93 -1.60
CA MET A 64 -12.50 3.22 -1.24
C MET A 64 -13.02 4.52 -1.87
N GLN A 65 -12.21 5.59 -1.93
CA GLN A 65 -12.58 6.87 -2.56
C GLN A 65 -12.72 6.79 -4.09
N ASN A 66 -12.21 5.73 -4.71
CA ASN A 66 -12.32 5.49 -6.15
C ASN A 66 -13.25 4.32 -6.46
N ASP A 67 -14.15 3.97 -5.53
CA ASP A 67 -15.11 2.87 -5.66
C ASP A 67 -14.44 1.50 -5.89
N MET A 68 -13.28 1.26 -5.26
CA MET A 68 -12.51 0.02 -5.33
C MET A 68 -12.30 -0.61 -3.95
N ASP A 69 -12.04 -1.91 -3.92
CA ASP A 69 -11.57 -2.64 -2.74
C ASP A 69 -10.07 -2.93 -2.83
N LEU A 70 -9.33 -2.75 -1.73
CA LEU A 70 -7.89 -2.99 -1.71
C LEU A 70 -7.56 -4.47 -1.99
N TYR A 71 -8.37 -5.41 -1.50
CA TYR A 71 -8.13 -6.83 -1.72
C TYR A 71 -8.30 -7.20 -3.20
N GLU A 72 -9.30 -6.66 -3.89
CA GLU A 72 -9.45 -6.79 -5.35
C GLU A 72 -8.24 -6.22 -6.11
N CYS A 73 -7.77 -5.03 -5.74
CA CYS A 73 -6.58 -4.41 -6.33
C CYS A 73 -5.34 -5.29 -6.15
N LEU A 74 -5.14 -5.84 -4.94
CA LEU A 74 -4.02 -6.73 -4.63
C LEU A 74 -4.14 -8.06 -5.38
N ASN A 75 -5.34 -8.63 -5.49
CA ASN A 75 -5.58 -9.87 -6.19
C ASN A 75 -5.27 -9.73 -7.69
N GLN A 76 -5.65 -8.61 -8.31
CA GLN A 76 -5.26 -8.28 -9.68
C GLN A 76 -3.74 -8.21 -9.83
N ALA A 77 -3.05 -7.47 -8.97
CA ALA A 77 -1.59 -7.39 -8.99
C ALA A 77 -0.93 -8.76 -8.77
N TYR A 78 -1.47 -9.60 -7.88
CA TYR A 78 -0.96 -10.94 -7.63
C TYR A 78 -1.10 -11.85 -8.85
N ALA A 79 -2.23 -11.76 -9.57
CA ALA A 79 -2.44 -12.54 -10.79
C ALA A 79 -1.37 -12.27 -11.86
N GLU A 80 -0.85 -11.04 -11.92
CA GLU A 80 0.25 -10.63 -12.81
C GLU A 80 1.63 -11.12 -12.36
N ILE A 81 1.88 -11.20 -11.04
CA ILE A 81 3.21 -11.54 -10.52
C ILE A 81 3.40 -13.03 -10.22
N LYS A 82 2.32 -13.79 -9.99
CA LYS A 82 2.39 -15.19 -9.52
C LYS A 82 3.13 -16.15 -10.48
N GLY A 83 3.16 -15.82 -11.77
CA GLY A 83 3.83 -16.62 -12.80
C GLY A 83 5.20 -16.09 -13.21
N ARG A 84 5.69 -15.00 -12.59
CA ARG A 84 6.96 -14.39 -12.99
C ARG A 84 8.11 -15.32 -12.70
N THR A 85 8.99 -15.46 -13.70
CA THR A 85 10.30 -16.10 -13.55
C THR A 85 11.38 -15.02 -13.64
N GLY A 86 12.52 -15.27 -13.01
CA GLY A 86 13.61 -14.31 -12.95
C GLY A 86 14.65 -14.68 -11.89
N ARG A 87 15.57 -13.76 -11.61
CA ARG A 87 16.58 -13.92 -10.56
C ARG A 87 16.87 -12.61 -9.85
N MET A 88 17.40 -12.71 -8.65
CA MET A 88 17.93 -11.54 -7.93
C MET A 88 19.25 -11.08 -8.57
N VAL A 89 19.35 -9.80 -8.86
CA VAL A 89 20.57 -9.12 -9.33
C VAL A 89 20.72 -7.84 -8.52
N ASP A 90 21.84 -7.69 -7.80
CA ASP A 90 22.14 -6.51 -6.97
C ASP A 90 21.01 -6.07 -6.02
N GLY A 91 20.30 -7.05 -5.45
CA GLY A 91 19.22 -6.82 -4.48
C GLY A 91 17.84 -6.57 -5.09
N VAL A 92 17.69 -6.60 -6.41
CA VAL A 92 16.42 -6.42 -7.12
C VAL A 92 16.04 -7.69 -7.87
N PHE A 93 14.76 -8.04 -7.90
CA PHE A 93 14.27 -9.12 -8.75
C PHE A 93 14.21 -8.65 -10.21
N VAL A 94 14.99 -9.29 -11.08
CA VAL A 94 15.00 -9.05 -12.54
C VAL A 94 14.29 -10.21 -13.23
N LYS A 95 13.31 -9.90 -14.08
CA LYS A 95 12.53 -10.91 -14.80
C LYS A 95 13.38 -11.61 -15.85
N SER A 96 13.06 -12.87 -16.16
CA SER A 96 13.77 -13.63 -17.20
C SER A 96 13.76 -12.97 -18.59
N GLU A 97 12.71 -12.23 -18.91
CA GLU A 97 12.57 -11.49 -20.18
C GLU A 97 13.47 -10.25 -20.28
N ASP A 98 13.92 -9.73 -19.12
CA ASP A 98 14.73 -8.52 -18.98
C ASP A 98 16.22 -8.83 -18.71
N LEU A 99 16.61 -10.12 -18.66
CA LEU A 99 17.99 -10.61 -18.44
C LEU A 99 18.77 -10.72 -19.75
#